data_AF-A0A7K4CC49-F1
#
_entry.id   AF-A0A7K4CC49-F1
#
_cell.length_a   1.000
_cell.length_b   1.000
_cell.length_c   1.000
_cell.angle_alpha   90.00
_cell.angle_beta   90.00
_cell.angle_gamma   90.00
#
_symmetry.space_group_name_H-M   'P 1'
#
loop_
_entity.id
_entity.type
_entity.pdbx_description
1 polymer ?
#
loop_
_entity_poly.entity_id
_entity_poly.type
_entity_poly.pdbx_seq_one_letter_code
_entity_poly.pdbx_strand_id
1 'polypeptide(L)'
;MGFLSSLFGGGNPIDSFSMDELKTTEIQLNKKVEDIHAEVRRIDAEVQRTYDKAKASTSKSEEVSYARQIKTLLAKKELKLNSLGQVDKDLRAVSNILILKEREKDLPLEVVKKLKKIDPEKMEGFLIKKKLDTMNDDAQLSAIIDMTSDTLSVGVEEEDDLSDILDTIRAGKESSSSPPEFSAARKKELE
;
A
#
# COMPACT_ATOMS: atom_id res chain seq x y z
N MET A 1 1.28 -12.79 11.93
CA MET A 1 0.26 -11.88 12.51
C MET A 1 0.46 -10.52 11.89
N GLY A 2 -0.45 -10.12 11.02
CA GLY A 2 -0.44 -8.79 10.42
C GLY A 2 -0.89 -7.70 11.41
N PHE A 3 -0.66 -6.45 11.04
CA PHE A 3 -0.99 -5.27 11.84
C PHE A 3 -2.49 -5.21 12.15
N LEU A 4 -3.31 -5.53 11.14
CA LEU A 4 -4.75 -5.63 11.29
C LEU A 4 -5.13 -6.75 12.26
N SER A 5 -4.50 -7.92 12.18
CA SER A 5 -4.76 -9.01 13.13
C SER A 5 -4.45 -8.63 14.59
N SER A 6 -3.43 -7.79 14.81
CA SER A 6 -3.06 -7.27 16.14
C SER A 6 -3.98 -6.15 16.62
N LEU A 7 -4.57 -5.36 15.72
CA LEU A 7 -5.53 -4.30 16.06
C LEU A 7 -6.95 -4.84 16.24
N PHE A 8 -7.37 -5.83 15.45
CA PHE A 8 -8.76 -6.29 15.40
C PHE A 8 -9.08 -7.46 16.32
N GLY A 9 -8.09 -8.04 17.01
CA GLY A 9 -8.32 -9.10 18.00
C GLY A 9 -9.05 -10.33 17.45
N GLY A 10 -8.93 -10.59 16.13
CA GLY A 10 -9.61 -11.69 15.42
C GLY A 10 -11.02 -11.37 14.90
N GLY A 11 -11.56 -10.17 15.15
CA GLY A 11 -12.83 -9.70 14.59
C GLY A 11 -12.72 -9.15 13.17
N ASN A 12 -13.84 -8.94 12.48
CA ASN A 12 -13.83 -8.34 11.15
C ASN A 12 -13.37 -6.86 11.20
N PRO A 13 -12.39 -6.44 10.38
CA PRO A 13 -11.87 -5.07 10.36
C PRO A 13 -12.93 -3.96 10.22
N ILE A 14 -14.03 -4.26 9.50
CA ILE A 14 -15.11 -3.33 9.23
C ILE A 14 -16.01 -3.15 10.46
N ASP A 15 -16.19 -4.18 11.29
CA ASP A 15 -17.08 -4.10 12.45
C ASP A 15 -16.33 -3.75 13.76
N SER A 16 -15.02 -4.01 13.81
CA SER A 16 -14.23 -3.89 15.04
C SER A 16 -13.90 -2.45 15.48
N PHE A 17 -13.96 -1.46 14.59
CA PHE A 17 -13.62 -0.07 14.92
C PHE A 17 -14.71 0.90 14.46
N SER A 18 -14.94 1.96 15.21
CA SER A 18 -15.75 3.10 14.77
C SER A 18 -15.00 3.97 13.75
N MET A 19 -15.75 4.79 13.01
CA MET A 19 -15.17 5.79 12.10
C MET A 19 -14.20 6.73 12.81
N ASP A 20 -14.52 7.13 14.04
CA ASP A 20 -13.71 8.08 14.82
C ASP A 20 -12.41 7.44 15.32
N GLU A 21 -12.44 6.18 15.71
CA GLU A 21 -11.23 5.45 16.12
C GLU A 21 -10.30 5.20 14.92
N LEU A 22 -10.84 4.90 13.74
CA LEU A 22 -10.05 4.75 12.52
C LEU A 22 -9.40 6.07 12.10
N LYS A 23 -10.13 7.19 12.13
CA LYS A 23 -9.57 8.53 11.88
C LYS A 23 -8.48 8.89 12.90
N THR A 24 -8.71 8.58 14.17
CA THR A 24 -7.71 8.79 15.22
C THR A 24 -6.45 7.98 14.95
N THR A 25 -6.61 6.71 14.55
CA THR A 25 -5.49 5.82 14.21
C THR A 25 -4.73 6.33 12.99
N GLU A 26 -5.42 6.79 11.95
CA GLU A 26 -4.83 7.40 10.76
C GLU A 26 -3.98 8.64 11.13
N ILE A 27 -4.50 9.53 11.98
CA ILE A 27 -3.76 10.69 12.49
C ILE A 27 -2.50 10.26 13.25
N GLN A 28 -2.60 9.24 14.10
CA GLN A 28 -1.46 8.73 14.86
C GLN A 28 -0.40 8.10 13.95
N LEU A 29 -0.79 7.36 12.92
CA LEU A 29 0.13 6.77 11.94
C LEU A 29 0.83 7.85 11.12
N ASN A 30 0.10 8.87 10.65
CA ASN A 30 0.69 10.03 9.97
C ASN A 30 1.73 10.75 10.85
N LYS A 31 1.41 10.96 12.13
CA LYS A 31 2.38 11.53 13.07
C LYS A 31 3.63 10.67 13.23
N LYS A 32 3.48 9.33 13.29
CA LYS A 32 4.63 8.41 13.34
C LYS A 32 5.49 8.52 12.08
N VAL A 33 4.90 8.67 10.90
CA VAL A 33 5.63 8.92 9.65
C VAL A 33 6.46 10.20 9.75
N GLU A 34 5.86 11.29 10.21
CA GLU A 34 6.55 12.57 10.40
C GLU A 34 7.71 12.46 11.39
N ASP A 35 7.49 11.79 12.52
CA ASP A 35 8.49 11.56 13.56
C ASP A 35 9.67 10.72 13.04
N ILE A 36 9.40 9.65 12.29
CA ILE A 36 10.44 8.82 11.66
C ILE A 36 11.25 9.65 10.65
N HIS A 37 10.59 10.43 9.79
CA HIS A 37 11.28 11.32 8.86
C HIS A 37 12.16 12.35 9.57
N ALA A 38 11.68 12.92 10.68
CA ALA A 38 12.47 13.84 11.48
C ALA A 38 13.69 13.16 12.10
N GLU A 39 13.56 11.92 12.57
CA GLU A 39 14.68 11.15 13.10
C GLU A 39 15.70 10.77 12.02
N VAL A 40 15.26 10.36 10.83
CA VAL A 40 16.16 10.09 9.69
C VAL A 40 16.96 11.33 9.33
N ARG A 41 16.33 12.50 9.23
CA ARG A 41 17.03 13.77 8.98
C ARG A 41 18.05 14.10 10.06
N ARG A 42 17.75 13.81 11.33
CA ARG A 42 18.71 14.00 12.44
C ARG A 42 19.90 13.06 12.31
N ILE A 43 19.66 11.79 11.98
CA ILE A 43 20.73 10.81 11.76
C ILE A 43 21.63 11.24 10.60
N ASP A 44 21.07 11.71 9.49
CA ASP A 44 21.85 12.19 8.35
C ASP A 44 22.74 13.39 8.71
N ALA A 45 22.22 14.34 9.49
CA ALA A 45 23.02 15.45 10.00
C ALA A 45 24.16 14.98 10.93
N GLU A 46 23.92 13.96 11.76
CA GLU A 46 24.92 13.38 12.65
C GLU A 46 25.99 12.59 11.90
N VAL A 47 25.61 11.83 10.87
CA VAL A 47 26.52 11.15 9.95
C VAL A 47 27.46 12.18 9.31
N GLN A 48 26.90 13.27 8.77
CA GLN A 48 27.71 14.33 8.14
C GLN A 48 28.71 14.95 9.13
N ARG A 49 28.25 15.31 10.34
CA ARG A 49 29.15 15.84 11.39
C ARG A 49 30.25 14.85 11.77
N THR A 50 29.95 13.55 11.78
CA THR A 50 30.92 12.51 12.10
C THR A 50 31.95 12.33 10.98
N TYR A 51 31.53 12.44 9.72
CA TYR A 51 32.44 12.50 8.58
C TYR A 51 33.38 13.69 8.65
N ASP A 52 32.88 14.87 9.01
CA ASP A 52 33.71 16.08 9.10
C ASP A 52 34.74 15.96 10.23
N LYS A 53 34.37 15.36 11.37
CA LYS A 53 35.32 15.00 12.45
C LYS A 53 36.37 13.98 12.00
N ALA A 54 35.96 12.97 11.22
CA ALA A 54 36.87 11.96 10.69
C ALA A 54 37.92 12.58 9.75
N LYS A 55 37.51 13.52 8.89
CA LYS A 55 38.43 14.26 7.99
C LYS A 55 39.46 15.10 8.76
N ALA A 56 39.09 15.62 9.92
CA ALA A 56 39.97 16.41 10.77
C ALA A 56 40.84 15.57 11.72
N SER A 57 40.69 14.24 11.71
CA SER A 57 41.41 13.36 12.63
C SER A 57 42.88 13.21 12.25
N THR A 58 43.76 13.07 13.25
CA THR A 58 45.21 13.02 13.07
C THR A 58 45.79 11.62 13.20
N SER A 59 44.98 10.65 13.65
CA SER A 59 45.43 9.29 13.91
C SER A 59 44.54 8.23 13.27
N LYS A 60 45.15 7.11 12.87
CA LYS A 60 44.41 6.00 12.27
C LYS A 60 43.37 5.39 13.22
N SER A 61 43.64 5.42 14.53
CA SER A 61 42.72 4.92 15.56
C SER A 61 41.44 5.76 15.62
N GLU A 62 41.56 7.09 15.55
CA GLU A 62 40.40 8.00 15.53
C GLU A 62 39.57 7.84 14.26
N GLU A 63 40.22 7.74 13.08
CA GLU A 63 39.52 7.44 11.82
C GLU A 63 38.68 6.15 11.93
N VAL A 64 39.26 5.08 12.48
CA VAL A 64 38.55 3.79 12.66
C VAL A 64 37.39 3.93 13.65
N SER A 65 37.56 4.70 14.72
CA SER A 65 36.49 4.99 15.68
C SER A 65 35.32 5.73 15.01
N TYR A 66 35.60 6.80 14.26
CA TYR A 66 34.56 7.54 13.53
C TYR A 66 33.89 6.68 12.45
N ALA A 67 34.66 5.86 11.72
CA ALA A 67 34.10 4.94 10.74
C ALA A 67 33.11 3.94 11.37
N ARG A 68 33.42 3.42 12.57
CA ARG A 68 32.49 2.56 13.33
C ARG A 68 31.23 3.31 13.73
N GLN A 69 31.35 4.54 14.23
CA GLN A 69 30.21 5.38 14.62
C GLN A 69 29.29 5.65 13.42
N ILE A 70 29.86 6.01 12.27
CA ILE A 70 29.12 6.22 11.01
C ILE A 70 28.39 4.94 10.61
N LYS A 71 29.05 3.78 10.64
CA LYS A 71 28.41 2.50 10.34
C LYS A 71 27.21 2.22 11.24
N THR A 72 27.33 2.48 12.54
CA THR A 72 26.23 2.31 13.49
C THR A 72 25.07 3.26 13.20
N LEU A 73 25.35 4.53 12.88
CA LEU A 73 24.32 5.51 12.51
C LEU A 73 23.57 5.10 11.24
N LEU A 74 24.29 4.62 10.22
CA LEU A 74 23.68 4.13 8.97
C LEU A 74 22.79 2.91 9.21
N ALA A 75 23.24 1.95 10.02
CA ALA A 75 22.41 0.81 10.40
C ALA A 75 21.14 1.26 11.16
N LYS A 76 21.25 2.25 12.05
CA LYS A 76 20.08 2.83 12.73
C LYS A 76 19.11 3.48 11.74
N LYS A 77 19.63 4.22 10.74
CA LYS A 77 18.80 4.82 9.67
C LYS A 77 18.05 3.75 8.88
N GLU A 78 18.72 2.66 8.51
CA GLU A 78 18.10 1.55 7.79
C GLU A 78 16.93 0.93 8.59
N LEU A 79 17.11 0.68 9.89
CA LEU A 79 16.04 0.21 10.76
C LEU A 79 14.84 1.17 10.81
N LYS A 80 15.10 2.49 10.79
CA LYS A 80 14.05 3.52 10.78
C LYS A 80 13.28 3.53 9.45
N LEU A 81 13.98 3.38 8.33
CA LEU A 81 13.34 3.30 7.00
C LEU A 81 12.52 2.02 6.84
N ASN A 82 12.99 0.88 7.38
CA ASN A 82 12.21 -0.35 7.40
C ASN A 82 10.93 -0.19 8.24
N SER A 83 11.03 0.49 9.40
CA SER A 83 9.86 0.83 10.21
C SER A 83 8.90 1.77 9.48
N LEU A 84 9.40 2.71 8.68
CA LEU A 84 8.56 3.60 7.88
C LEU A 84 7.72 2.79 6.87
N GLY A 85 8.36 1.86 6.15
CA GLY A 85 7.64 1.00 5.20
C GLY A 85 6.54 0.16 5.85
N GLN A 86 6.70 -0.24 7.12
CA GLN A 86 5.62 -0.91 7.85
C GLN A 86 4.50 0.07 8.22
N VAL A 87 4.83 1.25 8.74
CA VAL A 87 3.82 2.27 9.08
C VAL A 87 3.02 2.72 7.86
N ASP A 88 3.64 2.79 6.67
CA ASP A 88 2.95 3.13 5.43
C ASP A 88 1.96 2.05 4.99
N LYS A 89 2.31 0.77 5.17
CA LYS A 89 1.38 -0.36 4.92
C LYS A 89 0.19 -0.30 5.88
N ASP A 90 0.46 -0.04 7.15
CA ASP A 90 -0.55 0.11 8.20
C ASP A 90 -1.49 1.28 7.90
N LEU A 91 -0.95 2.43 7.49
CA LEU A 91 -1.70 3.63 7.12
C LEU A 91 -2.62 3.37 5.94
N ARG A 92 -2.10 2.72 4.89
CA ARG A 92 -2.90 2.35 3.71
C ARG A 92 -4.04 1.41 4.08
N ALA A 93 -3.78 0.44 4.95
CA ALA A 93 -4.82 -0.48 5.40
C ALA A 93 -5.94 0.25 6.16
N VAL A 94 -5.58 1.15 7.10
CA VAL A 94 -6.56 1.95 7.87
C VAL A 94 -7.36 2.87 6.96
N SER A 95 -6.69 3.57 6.04
CA SER A 95 -7.34 4.48 5.10
C SER A 95 -8.32 3.76 4.17
N ASN A 96 -7.94 2.58 3.68
CA ASN A 96 -8.86 1.76 2.87
C ASN A 96 -10.05 1.22 3.67
N ILE A 97 -9.91 0.95 4.98
CA ILE A 97 -11.05 0.58 5.84
C ILE A 97 -12.00 1.77 6.03
N LEU A 98 -11.48 2.98 6.18
CA LEU A 98 -12.31 4.19 6.23
C LEU A 98 -13.16 4.31 4.96
N ILE A 99 -12.53 4.14 3.79
CA ILE A 99 -13.22 4.16 2.49
C ILE A 99 -14.29 3.05 2.42
N LEU A 100 -13.96 1.82 2.83
CA LEU A 100 -14.92 0.71 2.88
C LEU A 100 -16.15 1.04 3.74
N LYS A 101 -15.95 1.64 4.91
CA LYS A 101 -17.05 2.04 5.81
C LYS A 101 -17.88 3.18 5.26
N GLU A 102 -17.25 4.16 4.61
CA GLU A 102 -17.95 5.26 3.97
C GLU A 102 -18.84 4.78 2.83
N ARG A 103 -18.36 3.82 2.04
CA ARG A 103 -19.07 3.23 0.88
C ARG A 103 -19.98 2.07 1.23
N GLU A 104 -20.00 1.57 2.47
CA GLU A 104 -20.85 0.43 2.87
C GLU A 104 -22.33 0.67 2.54
N LYS A 105 -22.78 1.93 2.59
CA LYS A 105 -24.17 2.33 2.29
C LYS A 105 -24.53 2.26 0.80
N ASP A 106 -23.52 2.39 -0.06
CA ASP A 106 -23.69 2.42 -1.52
C ASP A 106 -23.55 1.02 -2.14
N LEU A 107 -23.13 0.04 -1.33
CA LEU A 107 -22.93 -1.34 -1.77
C LEU A 107 -24.20 -2.20 -1.62
N PRO A 108 -24.41 -3.18 -2.52
CA PRO A 108 -25.45 -4.18 -2.34
C PRO A 108 -25.30 -4.94 -1.02
N LEU A 109 -26.43 -5.23 -0.35
CA LEU A 109 -26.46 -5.97 0.93
C LEU A 109 -25.69 -7.30 0.90
N GLU A 110 -25.68 -7.99 -0.24
CA GLU A 110 -24.94 -9.24 -0.40
C GLU A 110 -23.42 -9.04 -0.36
N VAL A 111 -22.92 -7.98 -0.99
CA VAL A 111 -21.51 -7.60 -1.00
C VAL A 111 -21.06 -7.25 0.43
N VAL A 112 -21.85 -6.46 1.15
CA VAL A 112 -21.57 -6.11 2.55
C VAL A 112 -21.52 -7.36 3.44
N LYS A 113 -22.45 -8.31 3.28
CA LYS A 113 -22.43 -9.59 4.01
C LYS A 113 -21.19 -10.42 3.69
N LYS A 114 -20.71 -10.40 2.44
CA LYS A 114 -19.48 -11.10 2.05
C LYS A 114 -18.25 -10.43 2.66
N LEU A 115 -18.15 -9.09 2.62
CA LEU A 115 -17.07 -8.33 3.26
C LEU A 115 -16.90 -8.70 4.73
N LYS A 116 -18.02 -8.82 5.46
CA LYS A 116 -18.03 -9.17 6.89
C LYS A 116 -17.57 -10.61 7.19
N LYS A 117 -17.52 -11.47 6.17
CA LYS A 117 -17.11 -12.88 6.26
C LYS A 117 -15.72 -13.15 5.70
N ILE A 118 -15.06 -12.16 5.09
CA ILE A 118 -13.70 -12.32 4.59
C ILE A 118 -12.77 -12.51 5.78
N ASP A 119 -11.82 -13.44 5.62
CA ASP A 119 -10.76 -13.67 6.60
C ASP A 119 -9.92 -12.39 6.81
N PRO A 120 -9.65 -11.99 8.06
CA PRO A 120 -8.91 -10.75 8.35
C PRO A 120 -7.54 -10.65 7.67
N GLU A 121 -6.81 -11.76 7.49
CA GLU A 121 -5.49 -11.74 6.84
C GLU A 121 -5.62 -11.53 5.33
N LYS A 122 -6.64 -12.14 4.70
CA LYS A 122 -6.94 -11.91 3.27
C LYS A 122 -7.39 -10.48 3.02
N MET A 123 -8.22 -9.94 3.91
CA MET A 123 -8.65 -8.55 3.84
C MET A 123 -7.46 -7.61 3.99
N GLU A 124 -6.58 -7.84 4.96
CA GLU A 124 -5.35 -7.07 5.15
C GLU A 124 -4.47 -7.05 3.89
N GLY A 125 -4.23 -8.22 3.28
CA GLY A 125 -3.45 -8.30 2.04
C GLY A 125 -4.05 -7.46 0.91
N PHE A 126 -5.37 -7.49 0.73
CA PHE A 126 -6.04 -6.64 -0.26
C PHE A 126 -5.91 -5.16 0.07
N LEU A 127 -6.16 -4.78 1.32
CA LEU A 127 -6.13 -3.39 1.78
C LEU A 127 -4.72 -2.80 1.71
N ILE A 128 -3.67 -3.59 1.88
CA ILE A 128 -2.29 -3.11 1.73
C ILE A 128 -1.93 -2.94 0.24
N LYS A 129 -2.46 -3.80 -0.64
CA LYS A 129 -2.14 -3.76 -2.08
C LYS A 129 -2.91 -2.68 -2.83
N LYS A 130 -4.14 -2.35 -2.43
CA LYS A 130 -4.98 -1.37 -3.14
C LYS A 130 -4.72 0.06 -2.67
N LYS A 131 -4.84 1.00 -3.61
CA LYS A 131 -4.78 2.46 -3.37
C LYS A 131 -6.16 3.08 -3.63
N LEU A 132 -7.16 2.71 -2.82
CA LEU A 132 -8.55 3.13 -3.04
C LEU A 132 -8.69 4.66 -2.93
N ASP A 133 -7.86 5.28 -2.11
CA ASP A 133 -7.73 6.73 -1.92
C ASP A 133 -7.42 7.49 -3.22
N THR A 134 -6.74 6.86 -4.17
CA THR A 134 -6.40 7.45 -5.47
C THR A 134 -7.45 7.21 -6.57
N MET A 135 -8.44 6.37 -6.30
CA MET A 135 -9.47 5.97 -7.26
C MET A 135 -10.70 6.88 -7.16
N ASN A 136 -11.44 7.01 -8.27
CA ASN A 136 -12.75 7.65 -8.26
C ASN A 136 -13.80 6.73 -7.60
N ASP A 137 -14.95 7.30 -7.27
CA ASP A 137 -16.04 6.62 -6.55
C ASP A 137 -16.47 5.30 -7.22
N ASP A 138 -16.65 5.29 -8.54
CA ASP A 138 -17.07 4.10 -9.28
C ASP A 138 -15.99 3.00 -9.27
N ALA A 139 -14.72 3.38 -9.42
CA ALA A 139 -13.59 2.45 -9.37
C ALA A 139 -13.37 1.91 -7.95
N GLN A 140 -13.61 2.71 -6.92
CA GLN A 140 -13.62 2.24 -5.53
C GLN A 140 -14.68 1.15 -5.35
N LEU A 141 -15.92 1.42 -5.76
CA LEU A 141 -17.02 0.45 -5.65
C LEU A 141 -16.73 -0.84 -6.45
N SER A 142 -16.24 -0.72 -7.68
CA SER A 142 -15.85 -1.87 -8.49
C SER A 142 -14.77 -2.71 -7.80
N ALA A 143 -13.72 -2.07 -7.28
CA ALA A 143 -12.64 -2.78 -6.60
C ALA A 143 -13.13 -3.52 -5.33
N ILE A 144 -14.08 -2.93 -4.60
CA ILE A 144 -14.69 -3.55 -3.42
C ILE A 144 -15.56 -4.75 -3.81
N ILE A 145 -16.34 -4.62 -4.89
CA ILE A 145 -17.17 -5.71 -5.42
C ILE A 145 -16.27 -6.86 -5.92
N ASP A 146 -15.20 -6.55 -6.63
CA ASP A 146 -14.21 -7.52 -7.11
C ASP A 146 -13.57 -8.30 -5.96
N MET A 147 -13.26 -7.64 -4.84
CA MET A 147 -12.74 -8.31 -3.64
C MET A 147 -13.70 -9.36 -3.08
N THR A 148 -15.01 -9.13 -3.20
CA THR A 148 -16.06 -10.03 -2.69
C THR A 148 -16.54 -11.05 -3.72
N SER A 149 -16.08 -10.94 -4.96
CA SER A 149 -16.37 -11.89 -6.02
C SER A 149 -15.46 -13.11 -5.86
N ASP A 150 -15.96 -14.30 -6.22
CA ASP A 150 -15.27 -15.59 -6.00
C ASP A 150 -13.94 -15.74 -6.78
N THR A 151 -13.51 -14.70 -7.50
CA THR A 151 -12.22 -14.57 -8.20
C THR A 151 -11.01 -14.56 -7.27
N LEU A 152 -11.18 -14.31 -5.96
CA LEU A 152 -10.11 -14.48 -4.96
C LEU A 152 -9.81 -15.96 -4.61
N SER A 153 -10.52 -16.93 -5.22
CA SER A 153 -10.29 -18.37 -4.99
C SER A 153 -9.14 -18.99 -5.78
N VAL A 154 -8.48 -18.27 -6.70
CA VAL A 154 -7.37 -18.83 -7.48
C VAL A 154 -6.11 -18.04 -7.21
N GLY A 155 -5.22 -18.65 -6.42
CA GLY A 155 -3.92 -18.10 -6.10
C GLY A 155 -3.10 -17.84 -7.35
N VAL A 156 -2.77 -16.57 -7.56
CA VAL A 156 -1.54 -16.16 -8.21
C VAL A 156 -0.93 -15.15 -7.27
N GLU A 157 0.18 -15.51 -6.63
CA GLU A 157 1.02 -14.53 -5.94
C GLU A 157 1.57 -13.60 -7.03
N GLU A 158 0.88 -12.49 -7.26
CA GLU A 158 1.45 -11.39 -8.04
C GLU A 158 2.59 -10.81 -7.20
N GLU A 159 3.83 -11.08 -7.65
CA GLU A 159 5.06 -10.46 -7.16
C GLU A 159 4.90 -8.93 -7.23
N ASP A 160 5.25 -8.22 -6.15
CA ASP A 160 5.04 -6.78 -6.00
C ASP A 160 5.68 -5.96 -7.15
N ASP A 161 6.71 -6.53 -7.79
CA ASP A 161 7.47 -6.03 -8.93
C ASP A 161 6.66 -5.96 -10.24
N LEU A 162 5.57 -6.72 -10.32
CA LEU A 162 4.78 -6.88 -11.54
C LEU A 162 3.53 -5.99 -11.58
N SER A 163 3.13 -5.40 -10.44
CA SER A 163 1.95 -4.53 -10.35
C SER A 163 2.01 -3.37 -11.33
N ASP A 164 3.15 -2.67 -11.38
CA ASP A 164 3.33 -1.49 -12.25
C ASP A 164 3.33 -1.87 -13.75
N ILE A 165 3.84 -3.07 -14.07
CA ILE A 165 3.84 -3.62 -15.42
C ILE A 165 2.43 -4.04 -15.83
N LEU A 166 1.67 -4.65 -14.92
CA LEU A 166 0.29 -5.09 -15.16
C LEU A 166 -0.65 -3.89 -15.32
N ASP A 167 -0.47 -2.83 -14.54
CA ASP A 167 -1.22 -1.58 -14.70
C ASP A 167 -0.94 -0.93 -16.06
N THR A 168 0.31 -0.97 -16.52
CA THR A 168 0.69 -0.50 -17.86
C THR A 168 0.04 -1.36 -18.97
N ILE A 169 0.00 -2.69 -18.81
CA ILE A 169 -0.67 -3.60 -19.76
C ILE A 169 -2.19 -3.36 -19.80
N ARG A 170 -2.81 -3.14 -18.64
CA ARG A 170 -4.25 -2.85 -18.50
C ARG A 170 -4.62 -1.51 -19.16
N ALA A 171 -3.83 -0.46 -18.92
CA ALA A 171 -3.98 0.82 -19.61
C ALA A 171 -3.78 0.70 -21.13
N GLY A 172 -2.85 -0.15 -21.58
CA GLY A 172 -2.65 -0.45 -23.00
C GLY A 172 -3.85 -1.15 -23.65
N LYS A 173 -4.52 -2.05 -22.93
CA LYS A 173 -5.72 -2.78 -23.39
C LYS A 173 -6.95 -1.88 -23.58
N GLU A 174 -7.09 -0.82 -22.78
CA GLU A 174 -8.19 0.16 -22.93
C GLU A 174 -7.97 1.08 -24.15
N SER A 175 -6.71 1.29 -24.56
CA SER A 175 -6.37 2.14 -25.71
C SER A 175 -6.50 1.45 -27.09
N SER A 176 -6.69 0.13 -27.14
CA SER A 176 -6.87 -0.62 -28.40
C SER A 176 -8.34 -0.90 -28.77
N SER A 177 -9.30 -0.14 -28.23
CA SER A 177 -10.70 -0.18 -28.68
C SER A 177 -10.88 0.69 -29.93
N SER A 178 -10.51 0.13 -31.08
CA SER A 178 -11.10 0.47 -32.38
C SER A 178 -10.94 -0.76 -33.27
N PRO A 179 -12.01 -1.54 -33.51
CA PRO A 179 -11.97 -2.59 -34.52
C PRO A 179 -12.01 -1.92 -35.91
N PRO A 180 -11.15 -2.28 -36.87
CA PRO A 180 -11.48 -2.04 -38.27
C PRO A 180 -12.74 -2.84 -38.60
N GLU A 181 -13.78 -2.12 -39.01
CA GLU A 181 -15.06 -2.65 -39.44
C GLU A 181 -14.87 -3.71 -40.53
N PHE A 182 -15.27 -4.95 -40.25
CA PHE A 182 -15.60 -5.89 -41.31
C PHE A 182 -16.99 -5.53 -41.84
N SER A 183 -17.07 -4.61 -42.81
CA SER A 183 -18.27 -4.44 -43.62
C SER A 183 -18.36 -5.61 -44.61
N ALA A 184 -19.11 -6.64 -44.23
CA ALA A 184 -19.53 -7.71 -45.11
C ALA A 184 -20.49 -7.17 -46.19
N ALA A 185 -20.02 -7.00 -47.42
CA ALA A 185 -20.88 -6.94 -48.60
C ALA A 185 -20.99 -8.36 -49.18
N ARG A 186 -22.14 -9.00 -48.97
CA ARG A 186 -22.51 -10.28 -49.58
C ARG A 186 -23.58 -10.02 -50.64
N LYS A 187 -23.50 -10.79 -51.74
CA LYS A 187 -24.49 -11.01 -52.84
C LYS A 187 -24.35 -10.03 -54.01
N LYS A 188 -24.48 -10.40 -55.29
CA LYS A 188 -24.58 -11.66 -56.07
C LYS A 188 -24.64 -11.20 -57.55
N GLU A 189 -24.08 -12.00 -58.47
CA GLU A 189 -24.53 -12.24 -59.87
C GLU A 189 -25.04 -11.06 -60.74
N LEU A 190 -24.34 -10.78 -61.86
CA LEU A 190 -24.83 -10.83 -63.27
C LEU A 190 -23.90 -10.04 -64.21
N GLU A 191 -23.08 -10.75 -64.98
CA GLU A 191 -22.91 -10.71 -66.45
C GLU A 191 -21.62 -11.44 -66.87
#